data_AF-S8EEC0-F1
#
_entry.id   AF-S8EEC0-F1
#
_cell.length_a   1.000
_cell.length_b   1.000
_cell.length_c   1.000
_cell.angle_alpha   90.00
_cell.angle_beta   90.00
_cell.angle_gamma   90.00
#
_symmetry.space_group_name_H-M   'P 1'
#
loop_
_entity.id
_entity.type
_entity.pdbx_description
1 polymer ?
#
loop_
_entity_poly.entity_id
_entity_poly.type
_entity_poly.pdbx_seq_one_letter_code
_entity_poly.pdbx_strand_id
1 'polypeptide(L)' 'NSPFTIHPADGLSPLLSTRYLSGENFLTWRCSILLALSIKNKAGFIDGSIPEPLLTDPTYFAWRRCNDLIIS' A
#
# COMPACT_ATOMS: atom_id res chain seq x y z
N ASN A 1 0.04 -12.93 12.12
CA ASN A 1 -0.07 -12.24 10.81
C ASN A 1 0.64 -10.90 10.95
N SER A 2 1.84 -10.73 10.39
CA SER A 2 2.59 -9.46 10.49
C SER A 2 2.19 -8.52 9.33
N PRO A 3 1.94 -7.22 9.58
CA PRO A 3 1.53 -6.26 8.54
C PRO A 3 2.59 -6.05 7.45
N PHE A 4 3.84 -6.43 7.72
CA PHE A 4 4.98 -6.32 6.80
C PHE A 4 5.17 -7.53 5.88
N THR A 5 4.25 -8.48 5.90
CA THR A 5 4.32 -9.66 5.04
C THR A 5 3.99 -9.26 3.60
N ILE A 6 4.86 -9.63 2.65
CA ILE A 6 4.64 -9.42 1.22
C ILE A 6 4.14 -10.73 0.63
N HIS A 7 2.91 -10.75 0.15
CA HIS A 7 2.33 -11.88 -0.58
C HIS A 7 2.62 -11.74 -2.09
N PRO A 8 2.69 -12.84 -2.86
CA PRO A 8 2.80 -12.77 -4.32
C PRO A 8 1.66 -11.97 -4.99
N ALA A 9 0.50 -11.91 -4.33
CA ALA A 9 -0.64 -11.09 -4.75
C ALA A 9 -0.49 -9.59 -4.44
N ASP A 10 0.56 -9.17 -3.71
CA ASP A 10 0.84 -7.78 -3.33
C ASP A 10 1.47 -6.95 -4.45
N GLY A 11 1.77 -7.56 -5.60
CA GLY A 11 1.96 -6.82 -6.84
C GLY A 11 0.67 -6.07 -7.17
N LEU A 12 0.54 -4.84 -6.69
CA LEU A 12 -0.62 -3.96 -6.89
C LEU A 12 -0.64 -3.34 -8.30
N SER A 13 0.40 -3.59 -9.11
CA SER A 13 0.54 -3.13 -10.48
C SER A 13 -0.69 -3.41 -11.39
N PRO A 14 -1.44 -4.53 -11.26
CA PRO A 14 -2.64 -4.76 -12.06
C PRO A 14 -3.88 -3.97 -11.59
N LEU A 15 -3.94 -3.56 -10.32
CA LEU A 15 -5.10 -2.86 -9.75
C LEU A 15 -4.95 -1.33 -9.83
N LEU A 16 -3.70 -0.86 -9.92
CA LEU A 16 -3.30 0.53 -10.16
C LEU A 16 -3.27 0.91 -11.66
N SER A 17 -3.41 -0.07 -12.56
CA SER A 17 -3.47 0.06 -14.03
C SER A 17 -4.94 0.07 -14.49
N THR A 18 -5.48 0.93 -15.38
CA THR A 18 -4.91 1.67 -16.53
C THR A 18 -5.76 2.88 -16.98
N ARG A 19 -6.61 3.49 -16.13
CA ARG A 19 -7.18 4.81 -16.51
C ARG A 19 -6.33 5.91 -15.91
N TYR A 20 -5.81 6.79 -16.77
CA TYR A 20 -5.16 8.03 -16.34
C TYR A 20 -6.00 8.67 -15.25
N LEU A 21 -5.40 8.90 -14.08
CA LEU A 21 -6.05 9.61 -13.00
C LEU A 21 -6.48 10.98 -13.54
N SER A 22 -7.79 11.23 -13.53
CA SER A 22 -8.41 12.49 -13.92
C SER A 22 -9.23 13.00 -12.74
N GLY A 23 -9.52 14.31 -12.71
CA GLY A 23 -10.33 14.88 -11.64
C GLY A 23 -11.69 14.18 -11.47
N GLU A 24 -12.27 13.70 -12.55
CA GLU A 24 -13.57 13.02 -12.57
C GLU A 24 -13.53 11.60 -11.99
N ASN A 25 -12.39 10.90 -12.10
CA ASN A 25 -12.26 9.52 -11.65
C ASN A 25 -11.55 9.38 -10.29
N PHE A 26 -11.12 10.49 -9.69
CA PHE A 26 -10.37 10.50 -8.43
C PHE A 26 -11.07 9.76 -7.28
N LEU A 27 -12.39 9.97 -7.11
CA LEU A 27 -13.12 9.31 -6.03
C LEU A 27 -13.17 7.79 -6.21
N THR A 28 -13.47 7.33 -7.44
CA THR A 28 -13.50 5.90 -7.77
C THR A 28 -12.12 5.28 -7.60
N TRP A 29 -11.08 5.95 -8.11
CA TRP A 29 -9.68 5.53 -7.97
C TRP A 29 -9.26 5.43 -6.50
N ARG A 30 -9.56 6.45 -5.69
CA ARG A 30 -9.26 6.47 -4.25
C ARG A 30 -9.96 5.34 -3.51
N CYS A 31 -11.24 5.10 -3.78
CA CYS A 31 -12.00 4.01 -3.15
C CYS A 31 -11.42 2.64 -3.53
N SER A 32 -11.07 2.42 -4.81
CA SER A 32 -10.46 1.16 -5.26
C SER A 32 -9.10 0.90 -4.60
N ILE A 33 -8.27 1.92 -4.43
CA ILE A 33 -6.98 1.80 -3.73
C ILE A 33 -7.18 1.47 -2.25
N LEU A 34 -8.05 2.22 -1.56
CA LEU A 34 -8.31 1.97 -0.14
C LEU A 34 -8.87 0.56 0.09
N LEU A 35 -9.78 0.09 -0.77
CA LEU A 35 -10.34 -1.25 -0.68
C LEU A 35 -9.27 -2.33 -0.89
N ALA A 36 -8.45 -2.19 -1.92
CA ALA A 36 -7.39 -3.16 -2.22
C ALA A 36 -6.33 -3.24 -1.11
N LEU A 37 -5.99 -2.11 -0.51
CA LEU A 37 -5.07 -2.05 0.63
C LEU A 37 -5.70 -2.58 1.92
N SER A 38 -6.99 -2.33 2.15
CA SER A 38 -7.73 -2.85 3.31
C SER A 38 -7.81 -4.38 3.29
N ILE A 39 -8.07 -4.99 2.13
CA ILE A 39 -8.12 -6.45 1.98
C ILE A 39 -6.78 -7.11 2.38
N LYS A 40 -5.68 -6.37 2.24
CA LYS A 40 -4.32 -6.83 2.52
C LYS A 40 -3.77 -6.40 3.89
N ASN A 41 -4.58 -5.75 4.73
CA ASN A 41 -4.13 -5.10 5.98
C ASN A 41 -2.99 -4.09 5.77
N LYS A 42 -2.92 -3.45 4.60
CA LYS A 42 -1.91 -2.44 4.24
C LYS A 42 -2.44 -1.01 4.20
N ALA A 43 -3.71 -0.79 4.54
CA ALA A 43 -4.30 0.56 4.62
C ALA A 43 -3.51 1.49 5.55
N GLY A 44 -2.89 0.91 6.59
CA GLY A 44 -2.11 1.64 7.57
C GLY A 44 -0.88 2.39 7.05
N PHE A 45 -0.38 2.01 5.86
CA PHE A 45 0.71 2.71 5.18
C PHE A 45 0.25 4.05 4.57
N ILE A 46 -1.04 4.19 4.25
CA ILE A 46 -1.61 5.41 3.64
C ILE A 46 -2.23 6.32 4.69
N ASP A 47 -2.94 5.76 5.67
CA ASP A 47 -3.60 6.55 6.72
C ASP A 47 -2.64 6.95 7.87
N GLY A 48 -1.43 6.39 7.91
CA GLY A 48 -0.41 6.69 8.90
C GLY A 48 -0.52 5.90 10.22
N SER A 49 -1.46 4.96 10.34
CA SER A 49 -1.57 4.06 11.50
C SER A 49 -0.43 3.04 11.60
N ILE A 50 0.29 2.78 10.51
CA ILE A 50 1.56 2.03 10.48
C ILE A 50 2.68 3.05 10.23
N PRO A 51 3.23 3.68 11.28
CA PRO A 51 4.27 4.69 11.13
C PRO A 51 5.58 4.07 10.61
N GLU A 52 6.41 4.90 9.99
CA GLU A 52 7.79 4.51 9.65
C GLU A 52 8.53 4.16 10.95
N PRO A 53 9.05 2.93 11.09
CA PRO A 53 9.83 2.54 12.25
C PRO A 53 11.24 3.16 12.20
N LEU A 54 11.95 3.14 13.33
CA LEU A 54 13.32 3.61 13.39
C LEU A 54 14.25 2.74 12.52
N LEU A 55 15.33 3.31 12.00
CA LEU A 55 16.34 2.59 11.21
C LEU A 55 16.97 1.40 11.96
N THR A 56 16.99 1.47 13.29
CA THR A 56 17.50 0.41 14.17
C THR A 56 16.48 -0.71 14.42
N ASP A 57 15.22 -0.51 14.04
CA ASP A 57 14.17 -1.49 14.24
C ASP A 57 14.33 -2.64 13.23
N PRO A 58 14.31 -3.92 13.66
CA PRO A 58 14.36 -5.08 12.76
C PRO A 58 13.28 -5.08 11.66
N THR A 59 12.16 -4.38 11.89
CA THR A 59 11.04 -4.28 10.95
C THR A 59 11.24 -3.21 9.88
N TYR A 60 12.25 -2.34 10.00
CA TYR A 60 12.49 -1.22 9.07
C TYR A 60 12.55 -1.64 7.61
N PHE A 61 13.38 -2.63 7.28
CA PHE A 61 13.53 -3.09 5.91
C PHE A 61 12.27 -3.79 5.38
N ALA A 62 11.44 -4.36 6.26
CA ALA A 62 10.19 -5.00 5.87
C ALA A 62 9.08 -3.95 5.63
N TRP A 63 9.01 -2.92 6.48
CA TRP A 63 8.19 -1.73 6.26
C TRP A 63 8.56 -1.04 4.96
N ARG A 64 9.84 -0.75 4.73
CA ARG A 64 10.33 -0.05 3.53
C ARG A 64 9.95 -0.81 2.25
N ARG A 65 10.17 -2.12 2.20
CA ARG A 65 9.77 -2.93 1.04
C ARG A 65 8.27 -2.92 0.77
N CYS A 66 7.44 -2.92 1.83
CA CYS A 66 6.00 -2.79 1.67
C CYS A 66 5.60 -1.41 1.16
N ASN A 67 6.22 -0.35 1.70
CA ASN A 67 6.00 1.03 1.29
C ASN A 67 6.39 1.26 -0.18
N ASP A 68 7.55 0.76 -0.60
CA ASP A 68 8.03 0.87 -1.98
C ASP A 68 7.08 0.21 -2.99
N LEU A 69 6.46 -0.92 -2.63
CA LEU A 69 5.45 -1.61 -3.47
C LEU A 69 4.12 -0.86 -3.58
N ILE A 70 3.80 -0.01 -2.61
CA ILE A 70 2.57 0.79 -2.62
C ILE A 70 2.76 2.08 -3.44
N ILE A 71 3.99 2.61 -3.47
CA ILE A 71 4.34 3.85 -4.18
C ILE A 71 4.74 3.59 -5.64
N SER A 72 5.15 2.35 -6.01
CA SER A 72 5.64 2.02 -7.36
C SER A 72 4.60 2.13 -8.47
#